data_AF-A0A438M8D7-F1
#
_entry.id   AF-A0A438M8D7-F1
#
_cell.length_a   1.000
_cell.length_b   1.000
_cell.length_c   1.000
_cell.angle_alpha   90.00
_cell.angle_beta   90.00
_cell.angle_gamma   90.00
#
_symmetry.space_group_name_H-M   'P 1'
#
loop_
_entity.id
_entity.type
_entity.pdbx_description
1 polymer ?
#
loop_
_entity_poly.entity_id
_entity_poly.type
_entity_poly.pdbx_seq_one_letter_code
_entity_poly.pdbx_strand_id
1 'polypeptide(L)' 'MTRSACSTCSSESTVVNGNPALILRLNGELDGALAVRVDKARISGISYVRNPEKLTRVESETPLTRR' A
#
# COMPACT_ATOMS: atom_id res chain seq x y z
N MET A 1 -30.13 -14.95 -8.01
CA MET A 1 -29.41 -13.94 -7.20
C MET A 1 -28.30 -14.64 -6.44
N THR A 2 -27.09 -14.70 -7.00
CA THR A 2 -25.92 -15.23 -6.30
C THR A 2 -25.49 -14.19 -5.26
N ARG A 3 -25.51 -14.57 -3.97
CA ARG A 3 -24.92 -13.74 -2.91
C ARG A 3 -23.44 -13.55 -3.21
N SER A 4 -23.00 -12.31 -3.38
CA SER A 4 -21.58 -11.97 -3.36
C SER A 4 -21.01 -12.36 -2.00
N ALA A 5 -19.91 -13.11 -1.96
CA ALA A 5 -19.24 -13.46 -0.71
C ALA A 5 -18.76 -12.19 0.00
N CYS A 6 -19.03 -12.06 1.29
CA CYS A 6 -18.47 -10.99 2.12
C CYS A 6 -16.97 -11.28 2.30
N SER A 7 -16.11 -10.44 1.75
CA SER A 7 -14.66 -10.55 1.89
C SER A 7 -14.18 -9.63 3.02
N THR A 8 -13.23 -10.09 3.82
CA THR A 8 -12.65 -9.30 4.91
C THR A 8 -11.54 -8.42 4.34
N CYS A 9 -11.62 -7.11 4.57
CA CYS A 9 -10.58 -6.16 4.19
C CYS A 9 -9.89 -5.64 5.45
N SER A 10 -8.56 -5.65 5.47
CA SER A 10 -7.77 -5.01 6.52
C SER A 10 -6.75 -4.04 5.92
N SER A 11 -6.36 -3.06 6.72
CA SER A 11 -5.42 -2.01 6.32
C SER A 11 -4.41 -1.75 7.43
N GLU A 12 -3.14 -1.59 7.06
CA GLU A 12 -2.06 -1.26 7.98
C GLU A 12 -1.34 0.00 7.53
N SER A 13 -1.11 0.95 8.46
CA SER A 13 -0.36 2.17 8.19
C SER A 13 1.14 1.91 8.13
N THR A 14 1.78 2.40 7.09
CA THR A 14 3.22 2.27 6.88
C THR A 14 3.81 3.49 6.17
N VAL A 15 5.10 3.44 5.87
CA VAL A 15 5.82 4.43 5.05
C VAL A 15 6.41 3.72 3.84
N VAL A 16 6.08 4.19 2.63
CA VAL A 16 6.63 3.68 1.37
C VAL A 16 7.44 4.79 0.70
N ASN A 17 8.73 4.53 0.45
CA ASN A 17 9.64 5.51 -0.15
C ASN A 17 9.59 6.88 0.55
N GLY A 18 9.54 6.88 1.89
CA GLY A 18 9.46 8.10 2.71
C GLY A 18 8.10 8.80 2.72
N ASN A 19 7.06 8.25 2.08
CA ASN A 19 5.71 8.81 2.03
C ASN A 19 4.73 7.97 2.86
N PRO A 20 3.74 8.58 3.54
CA PRO A 20 2.69 7.84 4.22
C PRO A 20 1.96 6.89 3.27
N ALA A 21 1.66 5.67 3.74
CA ALA A 21 1.01 4.66 2.93
C ALA A 21 0.14 3.72 3.77
N LEU A 22 -0.75 2.99 3.09
CA LEU A 22 -1.50 1.87 3.63
C LEU A 22 -1.17 0.59 2.85
N ILE A 23 -0.89 -0.50 3.57
CA ILE A 23 -0.95 -1.85 3.01
C ILE A 23 -2.39 -2.33 3.12
N LEU A 24 -2.97 -2.78 2.02
CA LEU A 24 -4.31 -3.34 1.96
C LEU A 24 -4.23 -4.85 1.79
N ARG A 25 -4.97 -5.57 2.62
CA ARG A 25 -5.10 -7.02 2.54
C ARG A 25 -6.56 -7.41 2.34
N LEU A 26 -6.82 -8.31 1.40
CA LEU A 26 -8.12 -8.95 1.19
C LEU A 26 -8.02 -10.40 1.62
N ASN A 27 -8.87 -10.80 2.56
CA ASN A 27 -8.85 -12.15 3.15
C ASN A 27 -7.46 -12.56 3.69
N GLY A 28 -6.69 -11.59 4.20
CA GLY A 28 -5.33 -11.79 4.73
C GLY A 28 -4.23 -11.75 3.67
N GLU A 29 -4.57 -11.82 2.38
CA GLU A 29 -3.59 -11.73 1.29
C GLU A 29 -3.31 -10.28 0.91
N LEU A 30 -2.05 -10.00 0.58
CA LEU A 30 -1.65 -8.68 0.09
C LEU A 30 -2.36 -8.36 -1.23
N ASP A 31 -3.22 -7.36 -1.19
CA ASP A 31 -4.02 -6.94 -2.34
C ASP A 31 -3.42 -5.72 -3.04
N GLY A 32 -2.84 -4.80 -2.27
CA GLY A 32 -2.12 -3.66 -2.83
C GLY A 32 -1.59 -2.68 -1.80
N ALA A 33 -0.93 -1.64 -2.30
CA ALA A 33 -0.38 -0.56 -1.49
C ALA A 33 -0.92 0.80 -1.96
N LEU A 34 -1.49 1.57 -1.03
CA LEU A 34 -1.94 2.94 -1.26
C LEU A 34 -0.86 3.89 -0.74
N ALA A 35 -0.16 4.59 -1.61
CA ALA A 35 0.79 5.63 -1.23
C ALA A 35 0.14 7.02 -1.34
N VAL A 36 0.40 7.87 -0.35
CA VAL A 36 -0.08 9.25 -0.28
C VAL A 36 1.11 10.19 -0.39
N ARG A 37 1.14 11.02 -1.44
CA ARG A 37 2.14 12.06 -1.59
C ARG A 37 1.67 13.32 -0.87
N VAL A 38 2.49 13.83 0.04
CA VAL A 38 2.22 15.09 0.75
C VAL A 38 3.23 16.14 0.28
N ASP A 39 2.74 17.30 -0.17
CA ASP A 39 3.55 18.47 -0.50
C ASP A 39 2.96 19.70 0.20
N LYS A 40 3.81 20.57 0.76
CA LYS A 40 3.40 21.80 1.48
C LYS A 40 2.25 21.55 2.48
N ALA A 41 2.36 20.49 3.28
CA ALA A 41 1.35 20.05 4.26
C ALA A 41 -0.04 19.71 3.67
N ARG A 42 -0.12 19.39 2.37
CA ARG A 42 -1.35 18.99 1.67
C ARG A 42 -1.13 17.71 0.89
N ILE A 43 -2.18 16.91 0.73
CA ILE A 43 -2.14 15.74 -0.16
C ILE A 43 -2.07 16.25 -1.60
N SER A 44 -0.99 15.92 -2.30
CA SER A 44 -0.75 16.29 -3.69
C SER A 44 -1.00 15.13 -4.66
N GLY A 45 -1.11 13.91 -4.15
CA GLY A 45 -1.44 12.74 -4.96
C GLY A 45 -1.69 11.50 -4.12
N ILE A 46 -2.46 10.58 -4.69
CA ILE A 46 -2.73 9.27 -4.13
C ILE A 46 -2.52 8.27 -5.25
N SER A 47 -1.77 7.21 -4.99
CA SER A 47 -1.53 6.13 -5.95
C SER A 47 -1.76 4.78 -5.28
N TYR A 48 -2.59 3.95 -5.91
CA TYR A 48 -2.86 2.60 -5.46
C TYR A 48 -2.23 1.60 -6.43
N VAL A 49 -1.32 0.76 -5.92
CA VAL A 49 -0.55 -0.20 -6.72
C VAL A 49 -1.07 -1.60 -6.43
N ARG A 50 -1.54 -2.28 -7.48
CA ARG A 50 -1.92 -3.70 -7.49
C ARG A 50 -1.10 -4.56 -8.45
N ASN A 51 -0.08 -3.99 -9.09
CA ASN A 51 0.79 -4.77 -9.96
C ASN A 51 1.61 -5.73 -9.07
N PRO A 52 1.45 -7.05 -9.22
CA PRO A 52 2.09 -8.03 -8.34
C PRO A 52 3.62 -7.93 -8.39
N GLU A 53 4.22 -7.63 -9.54
CA GLU A 53 5.67 -7.46 -9.68
C GLU A 53 6.19 -6.32 -8.79
N LYS A 54 5.41 -5.24 -8.66
CA LYS A 54 5.74 -4.08 -7.83
C LYS A 54 5.48 -4.30 -6.33
N LEU A 55 4.72 -5.33 -5.97
CA LEU A 55 4.34 -5.65 -4.59
C LEU A 55 5.27 -6.67 -3.93
N THR A 56 6.06 -7.42 -4.72
CA THR A 56 6.96 -8.49 -4.23
C THR A 56 7.88 -8.10 -3.07
N ARG A 57 8.20 -6.81 -2.92
CA ARG A 57 9.08 -6.29 -1.87
C ARG A 57 8.42 -5.29 -0.92
N VAL A 58 7.12 -5.04 -1.03
CA VAL A 58 6.49 -3.94 -0.28
C VAL A 58 6.45 -4.20 1.23
N GLU A 59 6.52 -5.45 1.66
CA GLU A 59 6.56 -5.87 3.06
C GLU A 59 7.99 -5.87 3.65
N SER A 60 9.02 -5.56 2.84
CA SER A 60 10.42 -5.57 3.26
C SER A 60 11.07 -4.20 3.06
N GLU A 61 11.64 -3.65 4.12
CA GLU A 61 12.41 -2.41 4.02
C GLU A 61 13.69 -2.65 3.20
N THR A 62 13.97 -1.77 2.24
CA THR A 62 15.25 -1.77 1.51
C THR A 62 16.15 -0.70 2.13
N PRO A 63 17.19 -1.07 2.89
CA PRO A 63 18.08 -0.10 3.51
C PRO A 63 18.86 0.68 2.44
N LEU A 64 18.82 2.00 2.54
CA LEU A 64 19.56 2.90 1.66
C LEU A 64 20.73 3.52 2.43
N THR A 65 21.93 3.44 1.86
CA THR A 65 23.13 4.11 2.39
C THR A 65 23.49 5.29 1.49
N ARG A 66 23.68 6.50 2.05
CA ARG A 66 24.27 7.62 1.30
C ARG A 66 25.79 7.37 1.18
N ARG A 67 26.32 7.47 -0.04
CA ARG A 67 27.77 7.60 -0.29
C ARG A 67 28.18 9.06 -0.21
#